data_AF-A0A5S9LZJ5-F1
#
_entry.id   AF-A0A5S9LZJ5-F1
#
_cell.length_a   1.000
_cell.length_b   1.000
_cell.length_c   1.000
_cell.angle_alpha   90.00
_cell.angle_beta   90.00
_cell.angle_gamma   90.00
#
_symmetry.space_group_name_H-M   'P 1'
#
loop_
_entity.id
_entity.type
_entity.pdbx_description
1 polymer ?
#
loop_
_entity_poly.entity_id
_entity_poly.type
_entity_poly.pdbx_seq_one_letter_code
_entity_poly.pdbx_strand_id
1 'polypeptide(L)'
;MNYGYGSKYRVGSYYPATFKGTLKDASGNLMPNQPIKLYFEAAIKSYAQTATGTTDENGQFSLTFQVPAGAGYQSYNNAGWSTHYYDIVPVTFTSNDIKLSSNVTSVYHLAYTSRY
;
A
#
# COMPACT_ATOMS: atom_id res chain seq x y z
N MET A 1 -1.32 12.21 1.59
CA MET A 1 -1.64 12.95 0.34
C MET A 1 -3.15 12.90 0.14
N ASN A 2 -3.77 13.91 -0.47
CA ASN A 2 -5.17 13.87 -0.87
C ASN A 2 -5.27 14.37 -2.31
N TYR A 3 -5.71 13.51 -3.23
CA TYR A 3 -5.96 13.86 -4.64
C TYR A 3 -7.46 14.00 -4.94
N GLY A 4 -8.28 14.32 -3.92
CA GLY A 4 -9.73 14.43 -4.01
C GLY A 4 -10.50 13.16 -3.62
N TYR A 5 -9.79 12.07 -3.27
CA TYR A 5 -10.37 10.78 -2.85
C TYR A 5 -10.05 10.44 -1.39
N GLY A 6 -9.87 11.47 -0.57
CA GLY A 6 -9.51 11.35 0.83
C GLY A 6 -8.01 11.15 1.06
N SER A 7 -7.61 11.24 2.33
CA SER A 7 -6.21 11.09 2.72
C SER A 7 -5.75 9.65 2.57
N LYS A 8 -4.70 9.43 1.78
CA LYS A 8 -4.03 8.14 1.63
C LYS A 8 -2.52 8.30 1.57
N TYR A 9 -1.80 7.21 1.81
CA TYR A 9 -0.39 7.11 1.49
C TYR A 9 -0.19 7.09 -0.03
N ARG A 10 0.95 7.60 -0.48
CA ARG A 10 1.36 7.55 -1.89
C ARG A 10 2.59 6.67 -2.03
N VAL A 11 2.52 5.69 -2.92
CA VAL A 11 3.61 4.80 -3.32
C VAL A 11 3.92 4.99 -4.80
N GLY A 12 5.07 4.56 -5.28
CA GLY A 12 5.44 4.66 -6.70
C GLY A 12 6.67 3.83 -7.01
N SER A 13 6.89 3.53 -8.28
CA SER A 13 7.93 2.58 -8.72
C SER A 13 9.38 3.07 -8.58
N TYR A 14 9.58 4.36 -8.33
CA TYR A 14 10.91 4.94 -8.19
C TYR A 14 11.68 4.41 -6.97
N TYR A 15 10.96 4.03 -5.90
CA TYR A 15 11.57 3.55 -4.67
C TYR A 15 10.76 2.40 -4.06
N PRO A 16 11.39 1.48 -3.34
CA PRO A 16 10.68 0.48 -2.57
C PRO A 16 9.74 1.12 -1.55
N ALA A 17 8.57 0.52 -1.35
CA ALA A 17 7.64 0.94 -0.30
C ALA A 17 7.71 -0.02 0.88
N THR A 18 7.68 0.54 2.09
CA THR A 18 7.63 -0.23 3.34
C THR A 18 6.28 -0.01 4.02
N PHE A 19 5.54 -1.11 4.21
CA PHE A 19 4.29 -1.16 4.96
C PHE A 19 4.57 -1.66 6.36
N LYS A 20 4.28 -0.82 7.36
CA LYS A 20 4.45 -1.14 8.77
C LYS A 20 3.10 -1.18 9.46
N GLY A 21 2.97 -2.05 10.45
CA GLY A 21 1.75 -2.14 11.26
C GLY A 21 1.96 -3.01 12.48
N THR A 22 0.91 -3.07 13.31
CA THR A 22 0.85 -3.92 14.50
C THR A 22 -0.38 -4.79 14.40
N LEU A 23 -0.20 -6.11 14.51
CA LEU A 23 -1.28 -7.07 14.55
C LEU A 23 -1.79 -7.23 15.98
N LYS A 24 -3.11 -7.12 16.13
CA LYS A 24 -3.82 -7.35 17.38
C LYS A 24 -4.99 -8.31 17.17
N ASP A 25 -5.34 -9.06 18.20
CA ASP A 25 -6.58 -9.84 18.23
C ASP A 25 -7.81 -8.93 18.46
N ALA A 26 -9.01 -9.52 18.48
CA ALA A 26 -10.25 -8.80 18.72
C ALA A 26 -10.35 -8.17 20.12
N SER A 27 -9.59 -8.69 21.09
CA SER A 27 -9.50 -8.19 22.46
C SER A 27 -8.44 -7.10 22.63
N GLY A 28 -7.67 -6.81 21.57
CA GLY A 28 -6.59 -5.82 21.57
C GLY A 28 -5.22 -6.34 22.00
N ASN A 29 -5.06 -7.65 22.22
CA ASN A 29 -3.77 -8.26 22.57
C ASN A 29 -2.87 -8.32 21.35
N LEU A 30 -1.57 -8.14 21.57
CA LEU A 30 -0.56 -8.27 20.52
C LEU A 30 -0.45 -9.72 20.06
N MET A 31 -0.32 -9.91 18.74
CA MET A 31 -0.19 -11.24 18.14
C MET A 31 1.22 -11.43 17.57
N PRO A 32 2.19 -11.91 18.36
CA PRO A 32 3.54 -12.20 17.89
C PRO A 32 3.60 -13.48 17.05
N ASN A 33 4.67 -13.62 16.26
CA ASN A 33 4.98 -14.80 15.46
C ASN A 33 3.89 -15.21 14.46
N GLN A 34 3.07 -14.27 13.98
CA GLN A 34 2.05 -14.52 12.98
C GLN A 34 2.57 -14.23 11.57
N PRO A 35 2.37 -15.13 10.60
CA PRO A 35 2.70 -14.83 9.21
C PRO A 35 1.76 -13.75 8.68
N ILE A 36 2.32 -12.70 8.08
CA ILE A 36 1.60 -11.61 7.43
C ILE A 36 1.93 -11.63 5.95
N LYS A 37 0.90 -11.50 5.13
CA LYS A 37 1.00 -11.30 3.69
C LYS A 37 0.25 -10.04 3.29
N LEU A 38 0.95 -9.14 2.62
CA LEU A 38 0.38 -8.01 1.91
C LEU A 38 0.18 -8.40 0.44
N TYR A 39 -1.02 -8.19 -0.06
CA TYR A 39 -1.36 -8.23 -1.48
C TYR A 39 -1.58 -6.81 -1.99
N PHE A 40 -0.75 -6.40 -2.95
CA PHE A 40 -0.84 -5.14 -3.66
C PHE A 40 -1.40 -5.41 -5.05
N GLU A 41 -2.63 -4.98 -5.32
CA GLU A 41 -3.37 -5.41 -6.51
C GLU A 41 -2.83 -4.81 -7.82
N ALA A 42 -2.15 -3.66 -7.73
CA ALA A 42 -1.74 -2.82 -8.86
C ALA A 42 -2.91 -2.44 -9.82
N ALA A 43 -2.76 -1.35 -10.57
CA ALA A 43 -3.73 -1.01 -11.61
C ALA A 43 -3.58 -1.95 -12.82
N ILE A 44 -2.34 -2.24 -13.21
CA ILE A 44 -1.98 -3.25 -14.21
C ILE A 44 -1.98 -4.61 -13.51
N LYS A 45 -3.01 -5.43 -13.75
CA LYS A 45 -3.24 -6.66 -12.97
C LYS A 45 -2.10 -7.69 -13.02
N SER A 46 -1.41 -7.78 -14.15
CA SER A 46 -0.23 -8.65 -14.28
C SER A 46 0.96 -8.22 -13.41
N TYR A 47 0.93 -7.00 -12.86
CA TYR A 47 1.96 -6.46 -11.97
C TYR A 47 1.58 -6.52 -10.50
N ALA A 48 0.48 -7.18 -10.12
CA ALA A 48 0.15 -7.41 -8.72
C ALA A 48 1.35 -8.00 -7.97
N GLN A 49 1.59 -7.53 -6.75
CA GLN A 49 2.73 -7.93 -5.93
C GLN A 49 2.27 -8.49 -4.60
N THR A 50 3.07 -9.39 -4.06
CA THR A 50 2.92 -9.88 -2.69
C THR A 50 4.18 -9.66 -1.90
N ALA A 51 4.03 -9.18 -0.67
CA ALA A 51 5.11 -9.16 0.31
C ALA A 51 4.70 -10.01 1.51
N THR A 52 5.62 -10.81 2.03
CA THR A 52 5.38 -11.67 3.20
C THR A 52 6.38 -11.35 4.31
N GLY A 53 5.99 -11.64 5.54
CA GLY A 53 6.81 -11.50 6.73
C GLY A 53 6.14 -12.12 7.93
N THR A 54 6.73 -11.96 9.10
CA THR A 54 6.20 -12.48 10.36
C THR A 54 6.19 -11.34 11.37
N THR A 55 5.18 -11.30 12.25
CA THR A 55 5.16 -10.32 13.34
C THR A 55 6.22 -10.63 14.39
N ASP A 56 6.84 -9.59 14.94
CA ASP A 56 7.81 -9.70 16.04
C ASP A 56 7.13 -9.94 17.40
N GLU A 57 7.91 -9.97 18.47
CA GLU A 57 7.44 -10.17 19.86
C GLU A 57 6.40 -9.13 20.30
N ASN A 58 6.37 -7.96 19.67
CA ASN A 58 5.42 -6.89 19.93
C ASN A 58 4.25 -6.88 18.92
N GLY A 59 4.09 -7.95 18.15
CA GLY A 59 3.07 -8.03 17.09
C GLY A 59 3.32 -7.09 15.92
N GLN A 60 4.50 -6.49 15.79
CA GLN A 60 4.81 -5.52 14.74
C GLN A 60 5.35 -6.22 13.50
N PHE A 61 5.06 -5.67 12.33
CA PHE A 61 5.62 -6.14 11.07
C PHE A 61 6.12 -4.98 10.21
N SER A 62 7.06 -5.28 9.31
CA SER A 62 7.59 -4.35 8.31
C SER A 62 7.82 -5.08 7.00
N LEU A 63 6.96 -4.82 6.01
CA LEU A 63 7.00 -5.46 4.70
C LEU A 63 7.50 -4.47 3.65
N THR A 64 8.65 -4.75 3.05
CA THR A 64 9.23 -3.91 2.00
C THR A 64 9.21 -4.65 0.68
N PHE A 65 8.75 -4.00 -0.38
CA PHE A 65 8.82 -4.53 -1.74
C PHE A 65 9.01 -3.40 -2.76
N GLN A 66 9.54 -3.76 -3.93
CA GLN A 66 9.65 -2.83 -5.04
C GLN A 66 8.26 -2.63 -5.67
N VAL A 67 7.77 -1.39 -5.64
CA VAL A 67 6.45 -1.06 -6.18
C VAL A 67 6.53 -1.16 -7.71
N PRO A 68 5.59 -1.87 -8.36
CA PRO A 68 5.58 -1.97 -9.82
C PRO A 68 5.22 -0.63 -10.47
N ALA A 69 5.37 -0.53 -11.79
CA ALA A 69 4.88 0.62 -12.55
C ALA A 69 3.35 0.78 -12.39
N GLY A 70 2.89 2.02 -12.24
CA GLY A 70 1.47 2.37 -12.26
C GLY A 70 0.97 2.59 -13.69
N ALA A 71 -0.35 2.51 -13.88
CA ALA A 71 -0.99 2.81 -15.17
C ALA A 71 -1.21 4.32 -15.36
N GLY A 72 -1.55 5.02 -14.28
CA GLY A 72 -1.77 6.46 -14.29
C GLY A 72 -3.12 6.87 -14.89
N TYR A 73 -4.19 6.09 -14.66
CA TYR A 73 -5.51 6.36 -15.23
C TYR A 73 -6.17 7.64 -14.68
N GLN A 74 -5.77 8.09 -13.50
CA GLN A 74 -6.24 9.35 -12.92
C GLN A 74 -5.15 10.41 -12.98
N SER A 75 -5.58 11.67 -13.02
CA SER A 75 -4.67 12.80 -12.96
C SER A 75 -5.08 13.77 -11.86
N TYR A 76 -4.08 14.45 -11.28
CA TYR A 76 -4.27 15.53 -10.33
C TYR A 76 -3.38 16.70 -10.72
N ASN A 77 -4.00 17.83 -11.03
CA ASN A 77 -3.29 19.06 -11.31
C ASN A 77 -2.83 19.68 -9.98
N ASN A 78 -1.52 19.75 -9.78
CA ASN A 78 -0.90 20.31 -8.61
C ASN A 78 -0.67 21.82 -8.81
N ALA A 79 -1.76 22.58 -8.77
CA ALA A 79 -1.79 24.04 -8.83
C ALA A 79 -1.05 24.65 -10.04
N GLY A 80 -1.11 23.99 -11.19
CA GLY A 80 -0.54 24.46 -12.46
C GLY A 80 0.95 24.17 -12.67
N TRP A 81 1.67 23.70 -11.65
CA TRP A 81 3.13 23.43 -11.72
C TRP A 81 3.45 22.03 -12.23
N SER A 82 2.59 21.07 -11.91
CA SER A 82 2.76 19.69 -12.31
C SER A 82 1.43 18.96 -12.38
N THR A 83 1.37 17.91 -13.18
CA THR A 83 0.25 16.96 -13.21
C THR A 83 0.76 15.60 -12.77
N HIS A 84 0.18 15.06 -11.70
CA HIS A 84 0.47 13.70 -11.23
C HIS A 84 -0.49 12.74 -11.89
N TYR A 85 0.04 11.71 -12.53
CA TYR A 85 -0.73 10.60 -13.07
C TYR A 85 -0.61 9.42 -12.12
N TYR A 86 -1.73 8.93 -11.63
CA TYR A 86 -1.79 7.95 -10.54
C TYR A 86 -2.98 7.02 -10.67
N ASP A 87 -2.97 5.98 -9.85
CA ASP A 87 -4.09 5.06 -9.66
C ASP A 87 -4.45 4.98 -8.18
N ILE A 88 -5.66 4.50 -7.89
CA ILE A 88 -6.06 4.13 -6.53
C ILE A 88 -6.09 2.61 -6.48
N VAL A 89 -5.14 2.02 -5.75
CA VAL A 89 -4.96 0.57 -5.73
C VAL A 89 -5.32 0.00 -4.35
N PRO A 90 -6.09 -1.09 -4.29
CA PRO A 90 -6.34 -1.80 -3.05
C PRO A 90 -5.06 -2.42 -2.49
N VAL A 91 -4.97 -2.42 -1.16
CA VAL A 91 -3.98 -3.20 -0.41
C VAL A 91 -4.71 -4.07 0.60
N THR A 92 -4.39 -5.37 0.58
CA THR A 92 -5.04 -6.34 1.46
C THR A 92 -3.99 -7.03 2.32
N PHE A 93 -4.20 -7.04 3.63
CA PHE A 93 -3.39 -7.81 4.55
C PHE A 93 -4.10 -9.11 4.91
N THR A 94 -3.34 -10.19 4.97
CA THR A 94 -3.82 -11.53 5.34
C THR A 94 -2.85 -12.15 6.34
N SER A 95 -3.38 -13.00 7.22
CA SER A 95 -2.59 -13.88 8.08
C SER A 95 -3.25 -15.24 8.10
N ASN A 96 -2.48 -16.31 7.82
CA ASN A 96 -3.01 -17.67 7.67
C ASN A 96 -4.24 -17.73 6.73
N ASP A 97 -4.15 -17.03 5.59
CA ASP A 97 -5.21 -16.87 4.58
C ASP A 97 -6.51 -16.15 5.04
N ILE A 98 -6.54 -15.65 6.27
CA ILE A 98 -7.63 -14.81 6.79
C ILE A 98 -7.33 -13.35 6.47
N LYS A 99 -8.29 -12.68 5.83
CA LYS A 99 -8.22 -11.23 5.58
C LYS A 99 -8.29 -10.45 6.90
N LEU A 100 -7.30 -9.59 7.11
CA LEU A 100 -7.21 -8.74 8.29
C LEU A 100 -7.95 -7.42 8.09
N SER A 101 -8.55 -6.91 9.16
CA SER A 101 -9.02 -5.53 9.21
C SER A 101 -7.81 -4.59 9.31
N SER A 102 -7.80 -3.51 8.52
CA SER A 102 -6.71 -2.54 8.48
C SER A 102 -7.26 -1.13 8.30
N ASN A 103 -6.61 -0.16 8.93
CA ASN A 103 -6.86 1.26 8.70
C ASN A 103 -6.35 1.74 7.32
N VAL A 104 -5.53 0.93 6.64
CA VAL A 104 -5.05 1.17 5.28
C VAL A 104 -5.58 0.07 4.36
N THR A 105 -6.56 0.42 3.53
CA THR A 105 -7.20 -0.49 2.56
C THR A 105 -6.88 -0.12 1.10
N SER A 106 -6.34 1.07 0.88
CA SER A 106 -5.98 1.57 -0.45
C SER A 106 -4.87 2.63 -0.35
N VAL A 107 -4.09 2.76 -1.41
CA VAL A 107 -3.04 3.78 -1.55
C VAL A 107 -3.13 4.48 -2.90
N TYR A 108 -2.58 5.68 -2.98
CA TYR A 108 -2.28 6.31 -4.27
C TYR A 108 -1.02 5.67 -4.85
N HIS A 109 -1.13 5.10 -6.05
CA HIS A 109 0.00 4.55 -6.79
C HIS A 109 0.39 5.52 -7.89
N LEU A 110 1.47 6.27 -7.67
CA LEU A 110 1.98 7.24 -8.62
C LEU A 110 2.65 6.51 -9.78
N ALA A 111 2.16 6.75 -11.00
CA ALA A 111 2.78 6.26 -12.22
C ALA A 111 3.91 7.21 -12.66
N TYR A 112 3.58 8.49 -12.87
CA TYR A 112 4.57 9.51 -13.23
C TYR A 112 4.06 10.92 -12.94
N THR A 113 4.97 11.89 -13.01
CA THR A 113 4.68 13.32 -12.89
C THR A 113 5.11 14.03 -14.16
N SER A 114 4.18 14.76 -14.77
CA SER A 114 4.50 15.73 -15.83
C SER A 114 4.69 17.11 -15.20
N ARG A 115 5.75 17.82 -15.59
CA ARG A 115 6.06 19.17 -15.14
C ARG A 115 5.97 20.14 -16.32
N TYR A 116 5.50 21.34 -16.04
CA TYR A 116 5.42 22.45 -17.00
C TYR A 116 6.62 23.38 -16.82
#